data_AF-A0A060BSB3-F1
#
_entry.id   AF-A0A060BSB3-F1
#
_cell.length_a   1.000
_cell.length_b   1.000
_cell.length_c   1.000
_cell.angle_alpha   90.00
_cell.angle_beta   90.00
_cell.angle_gamma   90.00
#
_symmetry.space_group_name_H-M   'P 1'
#
loop_
_entity.id
_entity.type
_entity.pdbx_description
1 polymer ?
#
loop_
_entity_poly.entity_id
_entity_poly.type
_entity_poly.pdbx_seq_one_letter_code
_entity_poly.pdbx_strand_id
1 'polypeptide(L)' 'MGRPQLSDRAWGWVGPVGVAALAFVVRVWNVGSPNRLLFDETYYAKHAWSLFEVGYARDAVNGADNRIAGGA' A
#
# COMPACT_ATOMS: atom_id res chain seq x y z
N MET A 1 24.16 -31.05 -24.68
CA MET A 1 23.40 -30.00 -23.97
C MET A 1 23.61 -28.66 -24.66
N GLY A 2 22.57 -28.11 -25.31
CA GLY A 2 22.63 -26.76 -25.88
C GLY A 2 22.60 -25.71 -24.77
N ARG A 3 23.44 -24.68 -24.87
CA ARG A 3 23.44 -23.55 -23.93
C ARG A 3 22.13 -22.78 -24.10
N PRO A 4 21.34 -22.52 -23.02
CA PRO A 4 20.16 -21.69 -23.15
C PRO A 4 20.59 -20.32 -23.65
N GLN A 5 20.04 -19.91 -24.79
CA GLN A 5 20.35 -18.63 -25.38
C GLN A 5 19.73 -17.53 -24.50
N LEU A 6 20.41 -16.40 -24.35
CA LEU A 6 19.89 -15.28 -23.53
C LEU A 6 18.49 -14.82 -23.98
N SER A 7 18.16 -15.02 -25.26
CA SER A 7 16.83 -14.76 -25.81
C SER A 7 15.74 -15.62 -25.16
N ASP A 8 15.99 -16.90 -24.89
CA ASP A 8 14.99 -17.81 -24.32
C ASP A 8 14.67 -17.42 -22.88
N ARG A 9 15.68 -16.96 -22.14
CA ARG A 9 15.48 -16.39 -20.80
C ARG A 9 14.72 -15.07 -20.85
N ALA A 10 15.05 -14.17 -21.77
CA ALA A 10 14.36 -12.89 -21.91
C ALA A 10 12.88 -13.09 -22.26
N TRP A 11 12.56 -13.99 -23.19
CA TRP A 11 11.19 -14.34 -23.54
C TRP A 11 10.41 -15.01 -22.40
N GLY A 12 11.09 -15.77 -21.54
CA GLY A 12 10.50 -16.33 -20.33
C GLY A 12 10.00 -15.29 -19.31
N TRP A 13 10.55 -14.07 -19.33
CA TRP A 13 10.16 -12.99 -18.42
C TRP A 13 9.01 -12.12 -18.93
N VAL A 14 8.72 -12.15 -20.24
CA VAL A 14 7.68 -11.30 -20.84
C VAL A 14 6.30 -11.61 -20.25
N GLY A 15 5.98 -12.89 -20.04
CA GLY A 15 4.71 -13.30 -19.43
C GLY A 15 4.52 -12.76 -18.00
N PRO A 16 5.44 -13.08 -17.06
CA PRO A 16 5.37 -12.56 -15.68
C PRO A 16 5.33 -11.04 -15.59
N VAL A 17 6.18 -10.34 -16.36
CA VAL A 17 6.21 -8.87 -16.37
C VAL A 17 4.89 -8.31 -16.92
N GLY A 18 4.35 -8.90 -17.98
CA GLY A 18 3.06 -8.50 -18.54
C GLY A 18 1.91 -8.66 -17.55
N VAL A 19 1.85 -9.78 -16.83
CA VAL A 19 0.85 -10.02 -15.78
C VAL A 19 1.00 -9.04 -14.62
N ALA A 20 2.23 -8.79 -14.16
CA ALA A 20 2.51 -7.84 -13.11
C ALA A 20 2.09 -6.41 -13.49
N ALA A 21 2.41 -5.98 -14.71
CA ALA A 21 2.03 -4.68 -15.23
C ALA A 21 0.51 -4.54 -15.35
N LEU A 22 -0.19 -5.55 -15.87
CA LEU A 22 -1.64 -5.55 -15.94
C LEU A 22 -2.28 -5.44 -14.55
N ALA A 23 -1.83 -6.27 -13.61
CA ALA A 23 -2.33 -6.24 -12.23
C ALA A 23 -2.07 -4.89 -11.54
N PHE A 24 -0.91 -4.29 -11.81
CA PHE A 24 -0.56 -2.97 -11.31
C PHE A 24 -1.50 -1.89 -11.86
N VAL A 25 -1.71 -1.86 -13.18
CA VAL A 25 -2.60 -0.88 -13.83
C VAL A 25 -4.01 -0.97 -13.24
N VAL A 26 -4.58 -2.18 -13.13
CA VAL A 26 -5.93 -2.36 -12.57
C VAL A 26 -6.02 -1.88 -11.12
N ARG A 27 -4.98 -2.10 -10.31
CA ARG A 27 -4.98 -1.68 -8.89
C ARG A 27 -4.75 -0.19 -8.69
N VAL A 28 -4.03 0.48 -9.59
CA VAL A 28 -3.65 1.90 -9.44
C VAL A 28 -4.64 2.84 -10.14
N TRP A 29 -5.35 2.37 -11.19
CA TRP A 29 -6.19 3.21 -12.05
C TRP A 29 -7.26 4.04 -11.31
N ASN A 30 -7.72 3.59 -10.14
CA ASN A 30 -8.74 4.32 -9.37
C ASN A 30 -8.45 4.36 -7.86
N VAL A 31 -7.19 4.31 -7.46
CA VAL A 31 -6.81 4.27 -6.03
C VAL A 31 -7.11 5.59 -5.30
N GLY A 32 -7.19 6.71 -6.02
CA GLY A 32 -7.39 8.05 -5.47
C GLY A 32 -8.85 8.50 -5.34
N SER A 33 -9.80 7.75 -5.88
CA SER A 33 -11.23 8.10 -5.86
C SER A 33 -12.07 6.99 -5.20
N PRO A 34 -11.85 6.69 -3.90
CA PRO A 34 -12.65 5.73 -3.18
C PRO A 34 -14.09 6.24 -3.07
N ASN A 35 -15.04 5.44 -3.56
CA ASN A 35 -16.47 5.82 -3.56
C ASN A 35 -17.04 5.90 -2.12
N ARG A 36 -16.34 5.34 -1.13
CA ARG A 36 -16.58 5.45 0.31
C ARG A 36 -15.25 5.29 1.04
N LEU A 37 -14.97 6.16 2.00
CA LEU A 37 -13.90 5.94 2.99
C LEU A 37 -14.43 4.97 4.04
N LEU A 38 -13.81 3.79 4.17
CA LEU A 38 -14.11 2.88 5.27
C LEU A 38 -13.31 3.30 6.51
N PHE A 39 -13.93 3.20 7.68
CA PHE A 39 -13.49 3.80 8.94
C PHE A 39 -12.00 3.61 9.30
N ASP A 40 -11.36 2.50 8.91
CA ASP A 40 -9.96 2.21 9.25
C ASP A 40 -8.94 3.04 8.44
N GLU A 41 -9.30 3.50 7.23
CA GLU A 41 -8.46 4.31 6.35
C GLU A 41 -8.09 5.67 6.97
N THR A 42 -8.95 6.20 7.87
CA THR A 42 -8.68 7.46 8.58
C THR A 42 -7.63 7.31 9.68
N TYR A 43 -7.48 6.12 10.27
CA TYR A 43 -6.54 5.85 11.34
C TYR A 43 -5.14 5.60 10.76
N TYR A 44 -5.05 4.79 9.70
CA TYR A 44 -3.77 4.51 9.03
C TYR A 44 -3.13 5.74 8.41
N ALA A 45 -3.94 6.62 7.78
CA ALA A 45 -3.42 7.85 7.19
C ALA A 45 -2.76 8.77 8.23
N LYS A 46 -3.33 8.86 9.44
CA LYS A 46 -2.77 9.68 10.53
C LYS A 46 -1.47 9.09 11.10
N HIS A 47 -1.40 7.78 11.25
CA HIS A 47 -0.19 7.11 11.72
C HIS A 47 0.95 7.15 10.69
N ALA A 48 0.63 7.02 9.40
CA ALA A 48 1.62 7.17 8.34
C ALA A 48 2.19 8.60 8.28
N TRP A 49 1.34 9.61 8.47
CA TRP A 49 1.77 11.01 8.56
C TRP A 49 2.67 11.27 9.79
N SER A 50 2.33 10.72 10.95
CA SER A 50 3.17 10.88 12.16
C SER A 50 4.54 10.19 12.02
N LEU A 51 4.58 9.03 11.35
CA LEU A 51 5.83 8.35 11.02
C LEU A 51 6.68 9.13 10.02
N PHE A 52 6.08 9.75 9.00
CA PHE A 52 6.79 10.59 8.04
C PHE A 52 7.40 11.84 8.68
N GLU A 53 6.65 12.50 9.57
CA GLU A 53 7.07 13.78 10.17
C GLU A 53 8.08 13.60 11.31
N VAL A 54 7.93 12.56 12.14
CA VAL A 54 8.67 12.43 13.41
C VAL A 54 9.54 11.17 13.46
N GLY A 55 9.45 10.28 12.47
CA GLY A 55 10.26 9.05 12.38
C GLY A 55 9.81 7.92 13.29
N TYR A 56 8.72 8.08 14.05
CA TYR A 56 8.12 7.03 14.85
C TYR A 56 6.60 7.20 14.96
N ALA A 57 5.87 6.09 15.13
CA ALA A 57 4.42 6.12 15.28
C ALA A 57 4.05 6.86 16.58
N ARG A 58 3.29 7.95 16.45
CA ARG A 58 2.70 8.66 17.59
C ARG A 58 1.20 8.41 17.61
N ASP A 59 0.70 7.93 18.73
CA ASP A 59 -0.73 7.94 19.01
C ASP A 59 -1.25 9.38 19.00
N ALA A 60 -2.46 9.55 18.46
CA ALA A 60 -3.13 10.84 18.46
C ALA A 60 -3.46 11.24 19.91
N VAL A 61 -2.53 11.93 20.58
CA VAL A 61 -2.57 12.31 22.01
C VAL A 61 -2.55 11.08 22.94
N ASN A 62 -1.56 11.03 23.85
CA ASN A 62 -1.46 9.97 24.85
C ASN A 62 -2.78 9.81 25.64
N GLY A 63 -3.37 8.62 25.57
CA GLY A 63 -4.64 8.29 26.24
C GLY A 63 -5.91 8.85 25.58
N ALA A 64 -5.89 9.23 24.30
CA ALA A 64 -7.10 9.65 23.59
C ALA A 64 -8.13 8.52 23.47
N ASP A 65 -7.71 7.28 23.19
CA ASP A 65 -8.61 6.14 23.11
C ASP A 65 -9.37 5.93 24.44
N ASN A 66 -8.69 6.13 25.57
CA ASN A 66 -9.30 6.05 26.90
C ASN A 66 -10.28 7.21 27.17
N ARG A 67 -10.02 8.41 26.62
CA ARG A 67 -10.92 9.57 26.73
C ARG A 67 -12.14 9.47 25.80
N ILE A 68 -11.96 8.91 24.61
CA ILE A 68 -13.03 8.66 23.63
C ILE A 68 -13.92 7.51 24.12
N ALA A 69 -13.34 6.42 24.64
CA ALA A 69 -14.08 5.31 25.25
C ALA A 69 -14.77 5.72 26.56
N GLY A 70 -14.23 6.72 27.26
CA GLY A 70 -14.83 7.33 28.46
C GLY A 70 -15.96 8.33 28.18
N GLY A 71 -16.14 8.77 26.93
CA GLY A 71 -17.24 9.65 26.52
C GLY A 71 -17.04 11.16 26.76
N ALA A 72 -16.01 11.58 27.50
CA ALA A 72 -15.52 12.96 27.64
C ALA A 72 -14.22 12.98 28.46
#